data_AF-A0A9E2GXT4-F1
#
_entry.id   AF-A0A9E2GXT4-F1
#
_cell.length_a   1.000
_cell.length_b   1.000
_cell.length_c   1.000
_cell.angle_alpha   90.00
_cell.angle_beta   90.00
_cell.angle_gamma   90.00
#
_symmetry.space_group_name_H-M   'P 1'
#
loop_
_entity.id
_entity.type
_entity.pdbx_description
1 polymer ?
#
loop_
_entity_poly.entity_id
_entity_poly.type
_entity_poly.pdbx_seq_one_letter_code
_entity_poly.pdbx_strand_id
1 'polypeptide(L)'
;MDAISEVTTMSRIYLIIVLVLMLVLSWSGCMSSTQFAVCGNGDWEPTEACELDQYDADDAAEACRDAGYAGGSATCLPDSCTWDLSACTGTVNNVNNFNNGNCDPLAPEFTQCPDGDVCFFDPNSSSLSCAVSQEGPLGGTCLTSDECLPYHVCLNDVCTRMCDDAEVTCYYDLACITGFWPENWGFCPLVDFDCNLFNGSGCPGEGESCYVMLDIGLQIHTVCLHTGTSTGPCMGEFFNECAPGYLCFESQCHQLCDSDHNCNGVDCSMFVDLEIGVCL
;
A
#
# COMPACT_ATOMS: atom_id res chain seq x y z
N MET A 1 85.07 14.01 -28.94
CA MET A 1 84.24 13.93 -30.17
C MET A 1 82.98 13.18 -29.74
N ASP A 2 82.11 13.87 -29.02
CA ASP A 2 81.10 13.27 -28.13
C ASP A 2 79.72 13.82 -28.49
N ALA A 3 79.26 13.54 -29.72
CA ALA A 3 77.95 13.99 -30.19
C ALA A 3 77.18 12.93 -31.00
N ILE A 4 77.73 11.73 -31.20
CA ILE A 4 77.09 10.67 -31.99
C ILE A 4 76.42 9.60 -31.10
N SER A 5 76.71 9.58 -29.79
CA SER A 5 76.18 8.56 -28.87
C SER A 5 74.81 8.87 -28.26
N GLU A 6 74.34 10.13 -28.25
CA GLU A 6 73.05 10.49 -27.60
C GLU A 6 71.85 10.44 -28.54
N VAL A 7 72.04 10.52 -29.86
CA VAL A 7 70.92 10.55 -30.83
C VAL A 7 70.30 9.15 -31.01
N THR A 8 71.07 8.07 -30.77
CA THR A 8 70.58 6.69 -30.96
C THR A 8 69.78 6.15 -29.78
N THR A 9 70.00 6.65 -28.57
CA THR A 9 69.25 6.25 -27.37
C THR A 9 67.87 6.91 -27.31
N MET A 10 67.75 8.18 -27.71
CA MET A 10 66.45 8.88 -27.69
C MET A 10 65.45 8.31 -28.71
N SER A 11 65.93 7.88 -29.89
CA SER A 11 65.09 7.26 -30.93
C SER A 11 64.56 5.87 -30.53
N ARG A 12 65.35 5.08 -29.78
CA ARG A 12 64.94 3.74 -29.32
C ARG A 12 63.88 3.79 -28.22
N ILE A 13 63.95 4.79 -27.34
CA ILE A 13 62.97 4.97 -26.26
C ILE A 13 61.60 5.35 -26.85
N TYR A 14 61.56 6.23 -27.85
CA TYR A 14 60.31 6.58 -28.55
C TYR A 14 59.67 5.38 -29.25
N LEU A 15 60.48 4.54 -29.90
CA LEU A 15 59.97 3.34 -30.57
C LEU A 15 59.34 2.36 -29.58
N ILE A 16 59.98 2.16 -28.41
CA ILE A 16 59.46 1.27 -27.36
C ILE A 16 58.16 1.83 -26.77
N ILE A 17 58.11 3.13 -26.49
CA ILE A 17 56.90 3.78 -25.93
C ILE A 17 55.73 3.68 -26.91
N VAL A 18 55.95 3.93 -28.20
CA VAL A 18 54.91 3.81 -29.23
C VAL A 18 54.43 2.35 -29.38
N LEU A 19 55.35 1.39 -29.32
CA LEU A 19 55.02 -0.03 -29.46
C LEU A 19 54.26 -0.57 -28.24
N VAL A 20 54.58 -0.10 -27.03
CA VAL A 20 53.82 -0.40 -25.81
C VAL A 20 52.44 0.23 -25.84
N LEU A 21 52.31 1.50 -26.28
CA LEU A 21 51.01 2.18 -26.41
C LEU A 21 50.09 1.48 -27.43
N MET A 22 50.63 1.02 -28.57
CA MET A 22 49.88 0.25 -29.56
C MET A 22 49.41 -1.10 -29.00
N LEU A 23 50.24 -1.77 -28.18
CA LEU A 23 49.88 -3.03 -27.54
C LEU A 23 48.76 -2.86 -26.49
N VAL A 24 48.81 -1.79 -25.69
CA VAL A 24 47.77 -1.49 -24.68
C VAL A 24 46.43 -1.19 -25.34
N LEU A 25 46.42 -0.49 -26.49
CA LEU A 25 45.19 -0.21 -27.25
C LEU A 25 44.57 -1.44 -27.91
N SER A 26 45.34 -2.52 -28.12
CA SER A 26 44.83 -3.78 -28.67
C SER A 26 44.15 -4.69 -27.64
N TRP A 27 44.28 -4.39 -26.35
CA TRP A 27 43.67 -5.15 -25.25
C TRP A 27 42.32 -4.59 -24.79
N SER A 28 41.99 -3.35 -25.19
CA SER A 28 40.66 -2.76 -25.02
C SER A 28 39.76 -3.09 -26.22
N GLY A 29 39.77 -4.35 -26.67
CA GLY A 29 38.69 -4.85 -27.51
C GLY A 29 37.47 -4.98 -26.63
N CYS A 30 36.42 -4.19 -26.89
CA CYS A 30 35.12 -4.40 -26.25
C CYS A 30 34.66 -5.83 -26.58
N MET A 31 34.74 -6.74 -25.60
CA MET A 31 33.98 -7.98 -25.64
C MET A 31 32.51 -7.58 -25.48
N SER A 32 31.84 -7.30 -26.59
CA SER A 32 30.39 -7.23 -26.63
C SER A 32 29.86 -8.66 -26.55
N SER A 33 29.39 -9.07 -25.38
CA SER A 33 28.56 -10.28 -25.26
C SER A 33 27.12 -9.87 -25.49
N THR A 34 26.50 -10.39 -26.54
CA THR A 34 25.05 -10.38 -26.67
C THR A 34 24.51 -11.57 -25.87
N GLN A 35 23.98 -11.32 -24.68
CA GLN A 35 23.12 -12.29 -24.02
C GLN A 35 21.74 -12.17 -24.68
N PHE A 36 21.24 -13.28 -25.21
CA PHE A 36 19.85 -13.37 -25.64
C PHE A 36 19.07 -13.75 -24.41
N ALA A 37 18.03 -12.98 -24.09
CA ALA A 37 17.10 -13.37 -23.07
C ALA A 37 16.42 -14.70 -23.43
N VAL A 38 16.24 -15.60 -22.46
CA VAL A 38 15.60 -16.90 -22.64
C VAL A 38 14.45 -17.05 -21.65
N CYS A 39 13.24 -16.80 -22.14
CA CYS A 39 12.02 -16.99 -21.35
C CYS A 39 11.90 -18.36 -20.72
N GLY A 40 11.54 -18.36 -19.44
CA GLY A 40 11.29 -19.55 -18.65
C GLY A 40 12.55 -20.30 -18.26
N ASN A 41 13.71 -19.63 -18.25
CA ASN A 41 14.95 -20.21 -17.72
C ASN A 41 15.09 -20.00 -16.21
N GLY A 42 14.30 -19.10 -15.63
CA GLY A 42 14.26 -18.79 -14.22
C GLY A 42 15.34 -17.82 -13.75
N ASP A 43 16.02 -17.15 -14.68
CA ASP A 43 17.07 -16.16 -14.43
C ASP A 43 16.62 -14.82 -15.01
N TRP A 44 16.33 -13.84 -14.14
CA TRP A 44 15.94 -12.50 -14.59
C TRP A 44 17.05 -11.80 -15.38
N GLU A 45 16.87 -11.72 -16.69
CA GLU A 45 17.84 -11.11 -17.61
C GLU A 45 17.47 -9.64 -17.91
N PRO A 46 18.44 -8.74 -18.14
CA PRO A 46 18.18 -7.29 -18.24
C PRO A 46 17.24 -6.84 -19.38
N THR A 47 16.89 -7.74 -20.30
CA THR A 47 16.00 -7.50 -21.43
C THR A 47 14.63 -8.17 -21.30
N GLU A 48 14.38 -8.91 -20.22
CA GLU A 48 13.10 -9.56 -19.95
C GLU A 48 12.18 -8.62 -19.17
N ALA A 49 10.93 -8.50 -19.61
CA ALA A 49 9.92 -7.76 -18.88
C ALA A 49 9.14 -8.66 -17.90
N CYS A 50 9.21 -9.98 -18.08
CA CYS A 50 8.51 -11.00 -17.29
C CYS A 50 9.16 -12.38 -17.46
N GLU A 51 8.92 -13.30 -16.51
CA GLU A 51 9.46 -14.67 -16.51
C GLU A 51 8.40 -15.75 -16.33
N LEU A 52 8.23 -16.65 -17.33
CA LEU A 52 7.07 -17.54 -17.51
C LEU A 52 6.61 -18.35 -16.27
N ASP A 53 7.53 -18.68 -15.38
CA ASP A 53 7.30 -19.52 -14.20
C ASP A 53 7.69 -18.83 -12.88
N GLN A 54 8.02 -17.53 -12.93
CA GLN A 54 8.39 -16.73 -11.75
C GLN A 54 7.61 -15.42 -11.59
N TYR A 55 6.70 -15.10 -12.51
CA TYR A 55 5.76 -14.01 -12.28
C TYR A 55 4.57 -14.48 -11.44
N ASP A 56 4.13 -13.65 -10.50
CA ASP A 56 2.89 -13.86 -9.78
C ASP A 56 1.74 -13.00 -10.34
N ALA A 57 0.58 -13.08 -9.71
CA ALA A 57 -0.58 -12.30 -10.12
C ALA A 57 -0.34 -10.78 -9.98
N ASP A 58 0.57 -10.38 -9.09
CA ASP A 58 0.86 -9.00 -8.75
C ASP A 58 1.74 -8.37 -9.84
N ASP A 59 2.77 -9.09 -10.29
CA ASP A 59 3.60 -8.72 -11.46
C ASP A 59 2.73 -8.55 -12.73
N ALA A 60 1.78 -9.47 -12.92
CA ALA A 60 0.85 -9.45 -14.05
C ALA A 60 -0.11 -8.26 -14.02
N ALA A 61 -0.58 -7.87 -12.84
CA ALA A 61 -1.43 -6.69 -12.67
C ALA A 61 -0.64 -5.39 -12.85
N GLU A 62 0.57 -5.31 -12.29
CA GLU A 62 1.47 -4.17 -12.43
C GLU A 62 1.81 -3.88 -13.90
N ALA A 63 2.08 -4.91 -14.69
CA ALA A 63 2.33 -4.80 -16.12
C ALA A 63 1.18 -4.12 -16.89
N CYS A 64 -0.07 -4.40 -16.53
CA CYS A 64 -1.23 -3.73 -17.10
C CYS A 64 -1.23 -2.23 -16.75
N ARG A 65 -0.90 -1.86 -15.51
CA ARG A 65 -0.85 -0.45 -15.08
C ARG A 65 0.26 0.32 -15.80
N ASP A 66 1.46 -0.24 -15.88
CA ASP A 66 2.61 0.37 -16.54
C ASP A 66 2.35 0.63 -18.03
N ALA A 67 1.55 -0.25 -18.65
CA ALA A 67 1.11 -0.09 -20.03
C ALA A 67 -0.08 0.86 -20.21
N GLY A 68 -0.61 1.43 -19.13
CA GLY A 68 -1.68 2.41 -19.16
C GLY A 68 -3.09 1.80 -19.18
N TYR A 69 -3.28 0.66 -18.54
CA TYR A 69 -4.60 0.05 -18.31
C TYR A 69 -5.06 0.31 -16.88
N ALA A 70 -6.38 0.26 -16.65
CA ALA A 70 -6.97 0.51 -15.33
C ALA A 70 -6.92 -0.73 -14.41
N GLY A 71 -6.76 -1.92 -14.99
CA GLY A 71 -6.62 -3.17 -14.26
C GLY A 71 -6.48 -4.37 -15.21
N GLY A 72 -6.87 -5.54 -14.72
CA GLY A 72 -6.76 -6.81 -15.42
C GLY A 72 -5.45 -7.54 -15.10
N SER A 73 -5.17 -8.60 -15.86
CA SER A 73 -3.99 -9.45 -15.63
C SER A 73 -3.27 -9.69 -16.94
N ALA A 74 -1.98 -9.36 -16.98
CA ALA A 74 -1.13 -9.67 -18.11
C ALA A 74 -0.60 -11.10 -18.02
N THR A 75 -0.28 -11.71 -19.16
CA THR A 75 0.37 -13.04 -19.19
C THR A 75 1.73 -12.91 -19.85
N CYS A 76 2.77 -13.52 -19.30
CA CYS A 76 4.06 -13.46 -19.96
C CYS A 76 4.05 -14.27 -21.27
N LEU A 77 4.42 -13.63 -22.40
CA LEU A 77 4.47 -14.32 -23.68
C LEU A 77 5.70 -15.24 -23.75
N PRO A 78 5.51 -16.53 -24.10
CA PRO A 78 6.58 -17.51 -23.99
C PRO A 78 7.71 -17.36 -25.00
N ASP A 79 7.44 -16.67 -26.11
CA ASP A 79 8.41 -16.51 -27.20
C ASP A 79 9.18 -15.17 -27.12
N SER A 80 8.72 -14.21 -26.32
CA SER A 80 9.23 -12.83 -26.34
C SER A 80 9.55 -12.22 -24.97
N CYS A 81 9.16 -12.85 -23.85
CA CYS A 81 9.36 -12.31 -22.49
C CYS A 81 8.83 -10.89 -22.33
N THR A 82 7.72 -10.66 -22.99
CA THR A 82 6.94 -9.43 -22.93
C THR A 82 5.56 -9.76 -22.42
N TRP A 83 4.97 -8.83 -21.70
CA TRP A 83 3.60 -8.93 -21.24
C TRP A 83 2.60 -8.97 -22.42
N ASP A 84 1.77 -10.01 -22.46
CA ASP A 84 0.51 -10.03 -23.19
C ASP A 84 -0.51 -9.23 -22.40
N LEU A 85 -0.80 -8.03 -22.91
CA LEU A 85 -1.73 -7.09 -22.30
C LEU A 85 -3.18 -7.30 -22.79
N SER A 86 -3.45 -8.36 -23.56
CA SER A 86 -4.78 -8.59 -24.14
C SER A 86 -5.88 -8.87 -23.11
N ALA A 87 -5.50 -9.33 -21.92
CA ALA A 87 -6.39 -9.52 -20.78
C ALA A 87 -6.37 -8.33 -19.78
N CYS A 88 -5.61 -7.27 -20.08
CA CYS A 88 -5.71 -6.00 -19.35
C CYS A 88 -7.02 -5.29 -19.69
N THR A 89 -7.62 -4.63 -18.71
CA THR A 89 -8.94 -4.01 -18.80
C THR A 89 -8.87 -2.51 -18.53
N GLY A 90 -9.72 -1.75 -19.23
CA GLY A 90 -9.78 -0.29 -19.14
C GLY A 90 -8.55 0.41 -19.73
N THR A 91 -8.67 1.68 -20.11
CA THR A 91 -7.50 2.51 -20.47
C THR A 91 -7.41 3.65 -19.46
N VAL A 92 -6.23 3.96 -18.88
CA VAL A 92 -6.01 5.18 -18.06
C VAL A 92 -6.02 6.48 -18.88
N ASN A 93 -6.75 6.52 -19.98
CA ASN A 93 -7.09 7.76 -20.68
C ASN A 93 -8.12 8.57 -19.88
N ASN A 94 -7.76 9.06 -18.68
CA ASN A 94 -8.06 10.42 -18.21
C ASN A 94 -7.32 10.87 -16.93
N VAL A 95 -6.11 10.38 -16.66
CA VAL A 95 -5.39 10.61 -15.38
C VAL A 95 -4.75 12.01 -15.24
N ASN A 96 -5.22 13.04 -15.96
CA ASN A 96 -4.72 14.42 -15.76
C ASN A 96 -5.78 15.51 -15.87
N ASN A 97 -7.06 15.16 -15.75
CA ASN A 97 -8.09 16.19 -15.74
C ASN A 97 -8.83 16.20 -14.40
N PHE A 98 -8.34 17.06 -13.50
CA PHE A 98 -9.17 17.68 -12.46
C PHE A 98 -10.45 18.36 -13.04
N ASN A 99 -10.63 18.38 -14.37
CA ASN A 99 -11.88 18.76 -15.05
C ASN A 99 -12.64 17.59 -15.73
N ASN A 100 -12.33 16.31 -15.48
CA ASN A 100 -13.29 15.24 -15.80
C ASN A 100 -14.30 15.17 -14.65
N GLY A 101 -15.19 16.18 -14.59
CA GLY A 101 -16.04 16.49 -13.44
C GLY A 101 -17.13 15.48 -13.09
N ASN A 102 -16.93 14.19 -13.38
CA ASN A 102 -17.90 13.12 -13.20
C ASN A 102 -17.32 11.82 -12.61
N CYS A 103 -16.05 11.76 -12.19
CA CYS A 103 -15.51 10.62 -11.45
C CYS A 103 -15.38 11.01 -9.97
N ASP A 104 -16.34 10.59 -9.16
CA ASP A 104 -16.37 10.83 -7.73
C ASP A 104 -16.44 9.49 -6.98
N PRO A 105 -15.37 9.07 -6.28
CA PRO A 105 -15.31 7.80 -5.55
C PRO A 105 -16.12 7.81 -4.24
N LEU A 106 -16.55 8.99 -3.77
CA LEU A 106 -17.47 9.14 -2.63
C LEU A 106 -18.94 9.10 -3.07
N ALA A 107 -19.19 9.35 -4.35
CA ALA A 107 -20.49 9.28 -5.02
C ALA A 107 -20.44 8.41 -6.30
N PRO A 108 -19.96 7.15 -6.23
CA PRO A 108 -19.82 6.24 -7.37
C PRO A 108 -21.14 5.98 -8.11
N GLU A 109 -22.28 6.09 -7.44
CA GLU A 109 -23.61 5.94 -8.04
C GLU A 109 -24.04 7.14 -8.90
N PHE A 110 -23.44 8.31 -8.67
CA PHE A 110 -23.70 9.55 -9.42
C PHE A 110 -22.63 9.85 -10.47
N THR A 111 -21.59 9.02 -10.47
CA THR A 111 -20.46 9.08 -11.38
C THR A 111 -20.85 8.55 -12.77
N GLN A 112 -20.38 9.23 -13.82
CA GLN A 112 -20.58 8.79 -15.22
C GLN A 112 -19.35 8.04 -15.73
N CYS A 113 -18.95 6.99 -15.03
CA CYS A 113 -17.98 6.06 -15.58
C CYS A 113 -18.63 5.28 -16.76
N PRO A 114 -17.87 5.00 -17.83
CA PRO A 114 -18.37 4.21 -18.95
C PRO A 114 -18.85 2.82 -18.50
N ASP A 115 -19.79 2.24 -19.24
CA ASP A 115 -20.14 0.81 -19.17
C ASP A 115 -20.55 0.25 -17.79
N GLY A 116 -20.94 1.11 -16.84
CA GLY A 116 -21.34 0.69 -15.48
C GLY A 116 -20.17 0.49 -14.53
N ASP A 117 -18.97 0.94 -14.92
CA ASP A 117 -17.79 1.01 -14.07
C ASP A 117 -18.01 1.96 -12.88
N VAL A 118 -17.15 1.83 -11.89
CA VAL A 118 -17.14 2.59 -10.64
C VAL A 118 -15.89 3.46 -10.60
N CYS A 119 -15.99 4.64 -9.99
CA CYS A 119 -14.83 5.50 -9.77
C CYS A 119 -14.08 5.08 -8.52
N PHE A 120 -12.78 4.87 -8.67
CA PHE A 120 -11.86 4.53 -7.61
C PHE A 120 -10.76 5.58 -7.51
N PHE A 121 -10.34 5.84 -6.28
CA PHE A 121 -9.18 6.66 -5.99
C PHE A 121 -8.00 5.78 -5.61
N ASP A 122 -6.86 5.98 -6.26
CA ASP A 122 -5.61 5.34 -5.89
C ASP A 122 -4.78 6.34 -5.05
N PRO A 123 -4.55 6.05 -3.76
CA PRO A 123 -3.81 6.94 -2.87
C PRO A 123 -2.31 7.00 -3.18
N ASN A 124 -1.73 5.94 -3.74
CA ASN A 124 -0.30 5.86 -4.06
C ASN A 124 0.04 6.77 -5.24
N SER A 125 -0.80 6.76 -6.27
CA SER A 125 -0.65 7.62 -7.45
C SER A 125 -1.41 8.94 -7.35
N SER A 126 -2.24 9.11 -6.30
CA SER A 126 -3.15 10.26 -6.13
C SER A 126 -4.01 10.51 -7.38
N SER A 127 -4.55 9.43 -7.94
CA SER A 127 -5.29 9.46 -9.20
C SER A 127 -6.68 8.86 -9.09
N LEU A 128 -7.55 9.23 -10.03
CA LEU A 128 -8.90 8.68 -10.17
C LEU A 128 -8.97 7.83 -11.42
N SER A 129 -9.62 6.68 -11.32
CA SER A 129 -9.85 5.79 -12.46
C SER A 129 -11.27 5.21 -12.42
N CYS A 130 -11.84 4.99 -13.60
CA CYS A 130 -13.05 4.19 -13.75
C CYS A 130 -12.63 2.75 -13.99
N ALA A 131 -13.12 1.82 -13.17
CA ALA A 131 -12.84 0.40 -13.29
C ALA A 131 -14.03 -0.44 -12.82
N VAL A 132 -14.01 -1.73 -13.15
CA VAL A 132 -14.99 -2.69 -12.63
C VAL A 132 -14.59 -3.08 -11.21
N SER A 133 -15.51 -2.98 -10.26
CA SER A 133 -15.27 -3.45 -8.88
C SER A 133 -15.07 -4.97 -8.85
N GLN A 134 -14.06 -5.43 -8.13
CA GLN A 134 -13.86 -6.86 -7.84
C GLN A 134 -14.54 -7.31 -6.53
N GLU A 135 -15.31 -6.42 -5.90
CA GLU A 135 -16.16 -6.67 -4.74
C GLU A 135 -15.42 -7.14 -3.46
N GLY A 136 -14.16 -6.73 -3.28
CA GLY A 136 -13.40 -6.95 -2.05
C GLY A 136 -14.06 -6.33 -0.82
N PRO A 137 -14.28 -7.09 0.26
CA PRO A 137 -14.98 -6.60 1.44
C PRO A 137 -14.14 -5.59 2.23
N LEU A 138 -14.80 -4.76 3.04
CA LEU A 138 -14.13 -3.90 4.04
C LEU A 138 -13.21 -4.75 4.94
N GLY A 139 -11.96 -4.29 5.14
CA GLY A 139 -10.94 -5.01 5.89
C GLY A 139 -10.29 -6.17 5.11
N GLY A 140 -10.75 -6.47 3.90
CA GLY A 140 -10.12 -7.43 3.00
C GLY A 140 -8.79 -6.91 2.46
N THR A 141 -7.91 -7.82 2.06
CA THR A 141 -6.64 -7.47 1.41
C THR A 141 -6.88 -6.95 0.01
N CYS A 142 -6.07 -5.98 -0.41
CA CYS A 142 -6.09 -5.44 -1.76
C CYS A 142 -4.70 -4.95 -2.18
N LEU A 143 -4.54 -4.70 -3.47
CA LEU A 143 -3.37 -4.00 -4.04
C LEU A 143 -3.80 -2.68 -4.69
N THR A 144 -5.00 -2.66 -5.27
CA THR A 144 -5.58 -1.49 -5.93
C THR A 144 -7.01 -1.26 -5.47
N SER A 145 -7.48 -0.01 -5.55
CA SER A 145 -8.78 0.36 -5.02
C SER A 145 -9.96 -0.27 -5.76
N ASP A 146 -9.81 -0.64 -7.04
CA ASP A 146 -10.84 -1.34 -7.81
C ASP A 146 -11.08 -2.78 -7.34
N GLU A 147 -10.13 -3.36 -6.60
CA GLU A 147 -10.33 -4.65 -5.94
C GLU A 147 -11.36 -4.56 -4.81
N CYS A 148 -11.60 -3.37 -4.27
CA CYS A 148 -12.54 -3.16 -3.19
C CYS A 148 -13.97 -2.92 -3.70
N LEU A 149 -14.93 -3.02 -2.78
CA LEU A 149 -16.30 -2.57 -3.03
C LEU A 149 -16.34 -1.07 -3.40
N PRO A 150 -17.38 -0.60 -4.11
CA PRO A 150 -17.61 0.82 -4.31
C PRO A 150 -17.54 1.61 -2.99
N TYR A 151 -17.19 2.90 -3.04
CA TYR A 151 -16.94 3.76 -1.86
C TYR A 151 -15.72 3.36 -1.00
N HIS A 152 -14.89 2.40 -1.44
CA HIS A 152 -13.70 1.98 -0.73
C HIS A 152 -12.43 2.28 -1.52
N VAL A 153 -11.33 2.27 -0.80
CA VAL A 153 -9.98 2.57 -1.28
C VAL A 153 -9.04 1.51 -0.71
N CYS A 154 -8.05 1.12 -1.50
CA CYS A 154 -6.99 0.27 -1.02
C CYS A 154 -5.95 1.12 -0.29
N LEU A 155 -5.90 1.02 1.03
CA LEU A 155 -4.98 1.76 1.88
C LEU A 155 -4.17 0.75 2.70
N ASN A 156 -2.84 0.80 2.55
CA ASN A 156 -1.91 -0.13 3.20
C ASN A 156 -2.34 -1.60 2.99
N ASP A 157 -2.64 -1.93 1.74
CA ASP A 157 -3.09 -3.25 1.30
C ASP A 157 -4.41 -3.73 1.92
N VAL A 158 -5.23 -2.80 2.44
CA VAL A 158 -6.54 -3.10 3.04
C VAL A 158 -7.65 -2.23 2.46
N CYS A 159 -8.74 -2.87 2.06
CA CYS A 159 -9.95 -2.20 1.61
C CYS A 159 -10.57 -1.43 2.76
N THR A 160 -10.53 -0.11 2.67
CA THR A 160 -11.00 0.82 3.70
C THR A 160 -12.08 1.73 3.12
N ARG A 161 -13.10 2.08 3.90
CA ARG A 161 -14.17 2.97 3.41
C ARG A 161 -13.64 4.40 3.29
N MET A 162 -13.93 5.07 2.18
CA MET A 162 -13.65 6.50 2.00
C MET A 162 -14.68 7.37 2.72
N CYS A 163 -14.25 8.56 3.14
CA CYS A 163 -15.10 9.56 3.75
C CYS A 163 -14.69 10.97 3.32
N ASP A 164 -15.57 11.93 3.62
CA ASP A 164 -15.35 13.36 3.49
C ASP A 164 -15.81 14.02 4.79
N ASP A 165 -15.00 14.92 5.34
CA ASP A 165 -15.30 15.64 6.57
C ASP A 165 -16.59 16.50 6.51
N ALA A 166 -17.08 16.80 5.30
CA ALA A 166 -18.25 17.63 5.08
C ALA A 166 -19.54 16.84 4.78
N GLU A 167 -19.47 15.75 4.01
CA GLU A 167 -20.66 15.12 3.41
C GLU A 167 -20.77 13.60 3.66
N VAL A 168 -19.67 12.85 3.73
CA VAL A 168 -19.68 11.39 3.85
C VAL A 168 -19.06 10.97 5.18
N THR A 169 -19.90 10.67 6.17
CA THR A 169 -19.45 10.25 7.50
C THR A 169 -19.13 8.76 7.57
N CYS A 170 -18.26 8.42 8.53
CA CYS A 170 -17.97 7.03 8.84
C CYS A 170 -19.09 6.38 9.65
N TYR A 171 -19.08 5.05 9.69
CA TYR A 171 -20.01 4.31 10.54
C TYR A 171 -19.87 4.73 12.01
N TYR A 172 -20.99 4.66 12.72
CA TYR A 172 -21.08 4.94 14.16
C TYR A 172 -20.60 6.35 14.57
N ASP A 173 -20.70 7.33 13.66
CA ASP A 173 -20.24 8.71 13.87
C ASP A 173 -18.73 8.82 14.16
N LEU A 174 -17.94 7.82 13.73
CA LEU A 174 -16.48 7.91 13.79
C LEU A 174 -15.99 9.08 12.94
N ALA A 175 -14.93 9.73 13.41
CA ALA A 175 -14.31 10.83 12.68
C ALA A 175 -13.68 10.31 11.38
N CYS A 176 -13.86 11.06 10.29
CA CYS A 176 -13.12 10.84 9.07
C CYS A 176 -11.65 11.18 9.30
N ILE A 177 -10.74 10.23 9.05
CA ILE A 177 -9.30 10.48 9.21
C ILE A 177 -8.81 11.21 7.96
N THR A 178 -8.76 12.53 8.03
CA THR A 178 -8.28 13.42 6.96
C THR A 178 -6.81 13.77 7.20
N GLY A 179 -5.96 13.65 6.18
CA GLY A 179 -4.53 13.92 6.39
C GLY A 179 -3.60 13.77 5.18
N PHE A 180 -4.04 13.10 4.11
CA PHE A 180 -3.12 12.75 3.01
C PHE A 180 -3.71 12.85 1.59
N TRP A 181 -5.01 13.08 1.44
CA TRP A 181 -5.71 13.06 0.13
C TRP A 181 -6.20 14.47 -0.26
N PRO A 182 -6.66 14.70 -1.51
CA PRO A 182 -7.17 16.01 -1.94
C PRO A 182 -8.20 16.58 -0.95
N GLU A 183 -8.29 17.92 -0.86
CA GLU A 183 -8.92 18.65 0.27
C GLU A 183 -10.24 18.00 0.74
N ASN A 184 -10.26 17.66 2.04
CA ASN A 184 -11.36 17.10 2.85
C ASN A 184 -11.63 15.59 2.74
N TRP A 185 -10.99 14.88 1.80
CA TRP A 185 -11.14 13.42 1.72
C TRP A 185 -10.29 12.71 2.76
N GLY A 186 -10.80 11.56 3.21
CA GLY A 186 -10.12 10.70 4.16
C GLY A 186 -10.65 9.28 4.10
N PHE A 187 -10.31 8.52 5.13
CA PHE A 187 -10.75 7.14 5.29
C PHE A 187 -11.35 6.92 6.67
N CYS A 188 -12.24 5.94 6.74
CA CYS A 188 -12.87 5.52 7.96
C CYS A 188 -12.04 4.47 8.71
N PRO A 189 -11.98 4.54 10.05
CA PRO A 189 -11.45 3.44 10.84
C PRO A 189 -12.15 2.12 10.50
N LEU A 190 -11.41 1.01 10.56
CA LEU A 190 -12.00 -0.32 10.43
C LEU A 190 -12.78 -0.66 11.71
N VAL A 191 -14.02 -1.11 11.54
CA VAL A 191 -14.94 -1.46 12.64
C VAL A 191 -15.35 -2.93 12.52
N ASP A 192 -15.59 -3.59 13.65
CA ASP A 192 -15.96 -5.00 13.77
C ASP A 192 -14.99 -5.94 13.05
N PHE A 193 -13.71 -5.57 13.06
CA PHE A 193 -12.63 -6.39 12.57
C PHE A 193 -12.22 -7.40 13.65
N ASP A 194 -11.73 -8.58 13.23
CA ASP A 194 -11.28 -9.64 14.13
C ASP A 194 -9.94 -9.25 14.79
N CYS A 195 -10.04 -8.37 15.79
CA CYS A 195 -8.93 -7.83 16.55
C CYS A 195 -9.14 -8.05 18.06
N ASN A 196 -8.04 -8.15 18.79
CA ASN A 196 -8.03 -8.42 20.22
C ASN A 196 -7.92 -7.13 21.02
N LEU A 197 -9.03 -6.75 21.67
CA LEU A 197 -9.14 -5.54 22.49
C LEU A 197 -8.30 -5.56 23.79
N PHE A 198 -7.93 -6.73 24.31
CA PHE A 198 -7.17 -6.85 25.56
C PHE A 198 -5.66 -6.61 25.39
N ASN A 199 -5.13 -6.88 24.19
CA ASN A 199 -3.72 -6.66 23.89
C ASN A 199 -3.48 -5.70 22.72
N GLY A 200 -4.55 -5.24 22.05
CA GLY A 200 -4.49 -4.32 20.91
C GLY A 200 -4.18 -4.94 19.57
N SER A 201 -3.92 -6.25 19.49
CA SER A 201 -3.43 -6.89 18.25
C SER A 201 -4.55 -7.21 17.26
N GLY A 202 -4.19 -7.53 16.01
CA GLY A 202 -5.11 -7.98 14.96
C GLY A 202 -5.60 -6.89 14.01
N CYS A 203 -5.28 -5.62 14.29
CA CYS A 203 -5.47 -4.56 13.31
C CYS A 203 -4.44 -4.68 12.18
N PRO A 204 -4.87 -4.51 10.91
CA PRO A 204 -3.98 -4.68 9.78
C PRO A 204 -3.13 -3.44 9.49
N GLY A 205 -3.55 -2.25 9.93
CA GLY A 205 -2.80 -1.01 9.75
C GLY A 205 -1.55 -0.93 10.62
N GLU A 206 -0.46 -0.44 10.04
CA GLU A 206 0.78 -0.21 10.80
C GLU A 206 0.57 0.84 11.91
N GLY A 207 0.94 0.47 13.14
CA GLY A 207 0.80 1.36 14.30
C GLY A 207 -0.65 1.53 14.78
N GLU A 208 -1.59 0.75 14.27
CA GLU A 208 -2.94 0.67 14.80
C GLU A 208 -3.06 -0.37 15.90
N SER A 209 -4.02 -0.15 16.80
CA SER A 209 -4.42 -1.10 17.82
C SER A 209 -5.92 -1.21 17.89
N CYS A 210 -6.39 -2.36 18.38
CA CYS A 210 -7.80 -2.64 18.60
C CYS A 210 -8.30 -1.92 19.86
N TYR A 211 -9.38 -1.15 19.70
CA TYR A 211 -10.08 -0.48 20.80
C TYR A 211 -11.54 -0.90 20.84
N VAL A 212 -12.15 -0.74 22.01
CA VAL A 212 -13.58 -0.89 22.17
C VAL A 212 -14.29 0.43 21.91
N MET A 213 -15.36 0.36 21.13
CA MET A 213 -16.30 1.44 20.89
C MET A 213 -17.68 1.00 21.37
N LEU A 214 -18.42 1.93 21.98
CA LEU A 214 -19.83 1.73 22.32
C LEU A 214 -20.67 2.62 21.42
N ASP A 215 -21.63 2.04 20.72
CA ASP A 215 -22.59 2.81 19.92
C ASP A 215 -23.69 3.45 20.82
N ILE A 216 -24.58 4.23 20.19
CA ILE A 216 -25.72 4.87 20.87
C ILE A 216 -26.69 3.82 21.46
N GLY A 217 -26.71 2.61 20.91
CA GLY A 217 -27.48 1.46 21.38
C GLY A 217 -26.81 0.66 22.50
N LEU A 218 -25.63 1.08 22.97
CA LEU A 218 -24.78 0.35 23.92
C LEU A 218 -24.29 -1.01 23.39
N GLN A 219 -24.20 -1.18 22.08
CA GLN A 219 -23.54 -2.32 21.45
C GLN A 219 -22.04 -2.09 21.42
N ILE A 220 -21.30 -3.18 21.67
CA ILE A 220 -19.84 -3.20 21.57
C ILE A 220 -19.45 -3.39 20.12
N HIS A 221 -18.59 -2.51 19.66
CA HIS A 221 -17.85 -2.65 18.41
C HIS A 221 -16.35 -2.66 18.72
N THR A 222 -15.59 -3.39 17.92
CA THR A 222 -14.13 -3.24 17.89
C THR A 222 -13.76 -2.24 16.82
N VAL A 223 -12.76 -1.41 17.06
CA VAL A 223 -12.29 -0.43 16.07
C VAL A 223 -10.76 -0.39 16.04
N CYS A 224 -10.20 -0.38 14.83
CA CYS A 224 -8.77 -0.18 14.63
C CYS A 224 -8.47 1.32 14.54
N LEU A 225 -7.68 1.81 15.48
CA LEU A 225 -7.28 3.22 15.57
C LEU A 225 -5.79 3.31 15.86
N HIS A 226 -5.20 4.49 15.60
CA HIS A 226 -3.81 4.74 15.95
C HIS A 226 -3.53 4.45 17.43
N THR A 227 -2.37 3.85 17.70
CA THR A 227 -2.03 3.37 19.05
C THR A 227 -1.86 4.51 20.05
N GLY A 228 -2.72 4.53 21.07
CA GLY A 228 -2.60 5.39 22.24
C GLY A 228 -1.49 4.95 23.17
N THR A 229 -1.11 5.82 24.09
CA THR A 229 0.03 5.59 25.01
C THR A 229 -0.29 5.90 26.47
N SER A 230 -1.45 6.47 26.78
CA SER A 230 -1.78 6.82 28.16
C SER A 230 -2.16 5.60 28.98
N THR A 231 -1.58 5.48 30.17
CA THR A 231 -2.04 4.55 31.22
C THR A 231 -2.53 5.31 32.46
N GLY A 232 -2.85 6.59 32.29
CA GLY A 232 -3.18 7.52 33.37
C GLY A 232 -4.41 8.36 33.01
N PRO A 233 -4.39 9.68 33.22
CA PRO A 233 -5.53 10.51 32.86
C PRO A 233 -5.90 10.42 31.38
N CYS A 234 -7.19 10.50 31.11
CA CYS A 234 -7.78 10.60 29.79
C CYS A 234 -8.95 11.60 29.83
N MET A 235 -9.27 12.20 28.68
CA MET A 235 -10.35 13.16 28.52
C MET A 235 -11.64 12.49 28.06
N GLY A 236 -11.53 11.31 27.44
CA GLY A 236 -12.67 10.57 26.92
C GLY A 236 -13.24 11.19 25.65
N GLU A 237 -12.46 12.05 24.98
CA GLU A 237 -12.83 12.67 23.71
C GLU A 237 -12.53 11.69 22.55
N PHE A 238 -11.52 10.83 22.71
CA PHE A 238 -11.18 9.81 21.73
C PHE A 238 -11.05 8.42 22.38
N PHE A 239 -11.50 7.38 21.67
CA PHE A 239 -11.45 6.00 22.14
C PHE A 239 -10.02 5.47 22.31
N ASN A 240 -9.05 6.05 21.61
CA ASN A 240 -7.67 5.61 21.52
C ASN A 240 -6.66 6.51 22.27
N GLU A 241 -7.09 7.29 23.26
CA GLU A 241 -6.16 8.03 24.13
C GLU A 241 -5.31 7.09 25.00
N CYS A 242 -5.96 6.01 25.46
CA CYS A 242 -5.36 5.01 26.32
C CYS A 242 -4.50 4.02 25.54
N ALA A 243 -3.52 3.42 26.22
CA ALA A 243 -2.74 2.31 25.68
C ALA A 243 -3.65 1.09 25.39
N PRO A 244 -3.26 0.19 24.48
CA PRO A 244 -4.07 -0.97 24.16
C PRO A 244 -4.32 -1.87 25.38
N GLY A 245 -5.52 -2.45 25.46
CA GLY A 245 -5.98 -3.16 26.66
C GLY A 245 -6.51 -2.26 27.77
N TYR A 246 -6.64 -0.94 27.52
CA TYR A 246 -7.21 0.01 28.47
C TYR A 246 -8.39 0.78 27.84
N LEU A 247 -9.32 1.20 28.67
CA LEU A 247 -10.46 2.04 28.33
C LEU A 247 -10.47 3.29 29.20
N CYS A 248 -10.78 4.44 28.60
CA CYS A 248 -11.00 5.67 29.35
C CYS A 248 -12.32 5.60 30.11
N PHE A 249 -12.25 5.54 31.44
CA PHE A 249 -13.40 5.51 32.33
C PHE A 249 -13.15 6.47 33.51
N GLU A 250 -14.13 7.30 33.84
CA GLU A 250 -14.00 8.33 34.89
C GLU A 250 -12.72 9.19 34.79
N SER A 251 -12.33 9.55 33.55
CA SER A 251 -11.13 10.33 33.24
C SER A 251 -9.80 9.66 33.63
N GLN A 252 -9.79 8.33 33.72
CA GLN A 252 -8.59 7.50 33.87
C GLN A 252 -8.61 6.31 32.89
N CYS A 253 -7.44 5.92 32.40
CA CYS A 253 -7.28 4.71 31.62
C CYS A 253 -7.26 3.51 32.56
N HIS A 254 -8.31 2.71 32.51
CA HIS A 254 -8.45 1.48 33.28
C HIS A 254 -8.21 0.26 32.41
N GLN A 255 -7.53 -0.75 32.96
CA GLN A 255 -7.30 -2.01 32.25
C GLN A 255 -8.65 -2.70 31.98
N LEU A 256 -8.84 -3.20 30.77
CA LEU A 256 -9.99 -4.02 30.39
C LEU A 256 -9.92 -5.40 31.05
N CYS A 257 -11.08 -5.93 31.40
CA CYS A 257 -11.22 -7.25 32.01
C CYS A 257 -12.47 -7.97 31.51
N ASP A 258 -12.45 -9.30 31.60
CA ASP A 258 -13.58 -10.19 31.34
C ASP A 258 -13.47 -11.45 32.23
N SER A 259 -14.13 -12.55 31.87
CA SER A 259 -14.02 -13.82 32.62
C SER A 259 -12.62 -14.44 32.60
N ASP A 260 -11.83 -14.18 31.56
CA ASP A 260 -10.52 -14.79 31.31
C ASP A 260 -9.34 -13.81 31.58
N HIS A 261 -9.61 -12.51 31.64
CA HIS A 261 -8.65 -11.44 31.86
C HIS A 261 -8.89 -10.79 33.24
N ASN A 262 -8.16 -11.27 34.24
CA ASN A 262 -8.32 -10.84 35.63
C ASN A 262 -7.53 -9.55 35.95
N CYS A 263 -8.10 -8.73 36.82
CA CYS A 263 -7.56 -7.47 37.33
C CYS A 263 -6.46 -7.63 38.39
N ASN A 264 -5.66 -8.70 38.38
CA ASN A 264 -4.55 -8.90 39.32
C ASN A 264 -4.89 -8.69 40.81
N GLY A 265 -6.14 -8.99 41.21
CA GLY A 265 -6.61 -8.87 42.60
C GLY A 265 -7.45 -7.64 42.92
N VAL A 266 -7.74 -6.76 41.96
CA VAL A 266 -8.83 -5.76 42.03
C VAL A 266 -10.12 -6.30 41.39
N ASP A 267 -11.23 -5.62 41.60
CA ASP A 267 -12.53 -6.07 41.10
C ASP A 267 -12.68 -5.70 39.62
N CYS A 268 -13.18 -6.65 38.82
CA CYS A 268 -13.60 -6.37 37.45
C CYS A 268 -15.01 -5.77 37.48
N SER A 269 -15.11 -4.46 37.29
CA SER A 269 -16.39 -3.77 37.18
C SER A 269 -16.96 -3.97 35.78
N MET A 270 -17.73 -5.04 35.61
CA MET A 270 -18.43 -5.36 34.38
C MET A 270 -19.42 -4.26 34.00
N PHE A 271 -19.45 -3.89 32.73
CA PHE A 271 -20.54 -3.08 32.21
C PHE A 271 -21.81 -3.94 32.14
N VAL A 272 -22.94 -3.40 32.61
CA VAL A 272 -24.19 -4.16 32.68
C VAL A 272 -24.58 -4.61 31.27
N ASP A 273 -24.89 -5.89 31.13
CA ASP A 273 -25.25 -6.58 29.87
C ASP A 273 -24.11 -6.75 28.86
N LEU A 274 -22.88 -6.42 29.23
CA LEU A 274 -21.69 -6.59 28.41
C LEU A 274 -20.75 -7.64 29.03
N GLU A 275 -20.13 -8.48 28.21
CA GLU A 275 -19.17 -9.51 28.65
C GLU A 275 -17.75 -8.93 28.89
N ILE A 276 -17.64 -7.60 29.03
CA ILE A 276 -16.40 -6.89 29.31
C ILE A 276 -16.60 -5.86 30.43
N GLY A 277 -15.51 -5.49 31.09
CA GLY A 277 -15.48 -4.51 32.17
C GLY A 277 -14.15 -3.78 32.28
N VAL A 278 -14.00 -3.02 33.35
CA VAL A 278 -12.76 -2.32 33.70
C VAL A 278 -12.29 -2.69 35.11
N CYS A 279 -10.98 -2.72 35.32
CA CYS A 279 -10.36 -2.97 36.61
C CYS A 279 -10.39 -1.72 37.49
N LEU A 280 -11.10 -1.80 38.63
CA LEU A 280 -11.26 -0.74 39.63
C LEU A 280 -10.72 -1.13 41.01
#